data_AF-A0A9X4IIP6-F1
#
_entry.id   AF-A0A9X4IIP6-F1
#
_cell.length_a   1.000
_cell.length_b   1.000
_cell.length_c   1.000
_cell.angle_alpha   90.00
_cell.angle_beta   90.00
_cell.angle_gamma   90.00
#
_symmetry.space_group_name_H-M   'P 1'
#
loop_
_entity.id
_entity.type
_entity.pdbx_description
1 polymer ?
#
loop_
_entity_poly.entity_id
_entity_poly.type
_entity_poly.pdbx_seq_one_letter_code
_entity_poly.pdbx_strand_id
1 'polypeptide(L)'
;MSVLHLHLAPRAAGRPGAAATRQPACTWLLLASVLAFALVLAAWLAEMVTVFPIGILIGTAALAVAACVERVRYKPLLTALPGPGWHDTGERFTDPATGFAVAVYFNAARMERCYVRLGPPA
;
A
#
# COMPACT_ATOMS: atom_id res chain seq x y z
N MET A 1 16.37 38.05 11.22
CA MET A 1 15.50 36.87 11.01
C MET A 1 16.10 36.06 9.87
N SER A 2 17.02 35.14 10.17
CA SER A 2 17.74 34.36 9.15
C SER A 2 16.91 33.15 8.74
N VAL A 3 16.47 33.14 7.49
CA VAL A 3 15.82 31.99 6.84
C VAL A 3 16.94 31.05 6.37
N LEU A 4 16.99 29.86 6.97
CA LEU A 4 17.95 28.82 6.64
C LEU A 4 17.55 28.18 5.30
N HIS A 5 18.23 28.57 4.22
CA HIS A 5 18.09 27.92 2.91
C HIS A 5 18.74 26.54 2.94
N LEU A 6 17.95 25.50 3.22
CA LEU A 6 18.37 24.10 3.04
C LEU A 6 18.37 23.76 1.55
N HIS A 7 19.53 23.84 0.93
CA HIS A 7 19.80 23.28 -0.40
C HIS A 7 19.87 21.75 -0.28
N LEU A 8 18.76 21.05 -0.56
CA LEU A 8 18.80 19.61 -0.82
C LEU A 8 19.42 19.39 -2.21
N ALA A 9 20.68 18.94 -2.24
CA ALA A 9 21.29 18.43 -3.45
C ALA A 9 20.53 17.20 -3.97
N PRO A 10 20.37 17.04 -5.30
CA PRO A 10 19.70 15.88 -5.87
C PRO A 10 20.62 14.65 -5.76
N ARG A 11 20.23 13.68 -4.95
CA ARG A 11 20.93 12.40 -4.85
C ARG A 11 20.60 11.57 -6.10
N ALA A 12 21.39 11.75 -7.15
CA ALA A 12 21.40 10.87 -8.30
C ALA A 12 21.94 9.50 -7.87
N ALA A 13 21.04 8.54 -7.71
CA ALA A 13 21.39 7.12 -7.65
C ALA A 13 20.25 6.34 -8.33
N GLY A 14 20.37 6.19 -9.65
CA GLY A 14 19.57 5.22 -10.39
C GLY A 14 19.83 3.83 -9.82
N ARG A 15 18.81 3.25 -9.18
CA ARG A 15 18.78 1.82 -8.87
C ARG A 15 17.90 1.10 -9.89
N PRO A 16 18.32 -0.07 -10.35
CA PRO A 16 17.63 -0.83 -11.40
C PRO A 16 16.22 -1.20 -10.95
N GLY A 17 15.29 -1.17 -11.91
CA GLY A 17 13.85 -1.20 -11.72
C GLY A 17 13.37 -2.28 -10.75
N ALA A 18 13.00 -1.85 -9.55
CA ALA A 18 12.16 -2.64 -8.67
C ALA A 18 10.75 -2.65 -9.28
N ALA A 19 10.39 -3.79 -9.89
CA ALA A 19 9.00 -4.10 -10.21
C ALA A 19 8.13 -3.77 -9.00
N ALA A 20 6.97 -3.15 -9.23
CA ALA A 20 6.03 -2.72 -8.19
C ALA A 20 5.61 -3.93 -7.33
N THR A 21 6.37 -4.21 -6.28
CA THR A 21 6.08 -5.28 -5.35
C THR A 21 4.91 -4.81 -4.50
N ARG A 22 3.75 -5.47 -4.66
CA ARG A 22 2.66 -5.35 -3.69
C ARG A 22 3.26 -5.56 -2.30
N GLN A 23 2.97 -4.64 -1.37
CA GLN A 23 3.62 -4.60 -0.05
C GLN A 23 3.66 -6.00 0.59
N PRO A 24 4.86 -6.58 0.83
CA PRO A 24 4.97 -7.95 1.31
C PRO A 24 4.32 -8.12 2.69
N ALA A 25 4.29 -7.06 3.50
CA ALA A 25 3.65 -7.05 4.81
C ALA A 25 2.16 -7.47 4.75
N CYS A 26 1.39 -6.92 3.81
CA CYS A 26 -0.02 -7.28 3.63
C CYS A 26 -0.20 -8.71 3.12
N THR A 27 0.79 -9.24 2.37
CA THR A 27 0.84 -10.67 1.99
C THR A 27 1.01 -11.56 3.20
N TRP A 28 2.01 -11.26 4.03
CA TRP A 28 2.32 -12.04 5.21
C TRP A 28 1.19 -11.98 6.23
N LEU A 29 0.58 -10.80 6.43
CA LEU A 29 -0.58 -10.64 7.29
C LEU A 29 -1.77 -11.47 6.81
N LEU A 30 -2.06 -11.47 5.51
CA LEU A 30 -3.12 -12.29 4.94
C LEU A 30 -2.86 -13.78 5.17
N LEU A 31 -1.66 -14.26 4.83
CA LEU A 31 -1.28 -15.66 4.99
C LEU A 31 -1.35 -16.10 6.46
N ALA A 32 -0.80 -15.29 7.36
CA ALA A 32 -0.83 -15.57 8.80
C ALA A 32 -2.26 -15.59 9.34
N SER A 33 -3.13 -14.68 8.89
CA SER A 33 -4.53 -14.61 9.33
C SER A 33 -5.32 -15.82 8.85
N VAL A 34 -5.16 -16.23 7.58
CA VAL A 34 -5.82 -17.41 7.02
C VAL A 34 -5.33 -18.69 7.70
N LEU A 35 -4.02 -18.82 7.91
CA LEU A 35 -3.45 -19.96 8.60
C LEU A 35 -3.96 -20.06 10.04
N ALA A 36 -3.96 -18.95 10.79
CA ALA A 36 -4.46 -18.92 12.16
C ALA A 36 -5.95 -19.30 12.21
N PHE A 37 -6.78 -18.78 11.30
CA PHE A 37 -8.19 -19.16 11.20
C PHE A 37 -8.36 -20.66 10.98
N ALA A 38 -7.63 -21.23 10.02
CA ALA A 38 -7.71 -22.65 9.69
C ALA A 38 -7.28 -23.56 10.85
N LEU A 39 -6.19 -23.20 11.54
CA LEU A 39 -5.70 -23.95 12.70
C LEU A 39 -6.67 -23.91 13.88
N VAL A 40 -7.26 -22.75 14.17
CA VAL A 40 -8.25 -22.59 15.25
C VAL A 40 -9.52 -23.38 14.93
N LEU A 41 -10.00 -23.29 13.69
CA LEU A 41 -11.17 -24.05 13.25
C LEU A 41 -10.92 -25.56 13.32
N ALA A 42 -9.75 -26.02 12.86
CA ALA A 42 -9.37 -27.43 12.89
C ALA A 42 -9.24 -27.95 14.34
N ALA A 43 -8.61 -27.19 15.24
CA ALA A 43 -8.50 -27.56 16.65
C ALA A 43 -9.87 -27.70 17.32
N TRP A 44 -10.81 -26.81 17.01
CA TRP A 44 -12.18 -26.90 17.51
C TRP A 44 -12.93 -28.11 16.95
N LEU A 45 -12.84 -28.36 15.63
CA LEU A 45 -13.47 -29.52 15.00
C LEU A 45 -12.88 -30.86 15.45
N ALA A 46 -11.62 -30.88 15.86
CA ALA A 46 -10.95 -32.03 16.46
C ALA A 46 -11.23 -32.19 17.97
N GLU A 47 -12.17 -31.41 18.52
CA GLU A 47 -12.55 -31.41 19.94
C GLU A 47 -11.40 -31.12 20.93
N MET A 48 -10.30 -30.53 20.45
CA MET A 48 -9.15 -30.15 21.29
C MET A 48 -9.48 -28.96 22.22
N VAL A 49 -10.55 -28.22 21.93
CA VAL A 49 -11.04 -27.09 22.71
C VAL A 49 -12.56 -27.23 22.85
N THR A 50 -13.05 -27.21 24.09
CA THR A 50 -14.48 -27.41 24.40
C THR A 50 -15.34 -26.15 24.21
N VAL A 51 -14.72 -24.97 24.27
CA VAL A 51 -15.41 -23.69 24.10
C VAL A 51 -15.33 -23.26 22.63
N PHE A 52 -16.46 -22.80 22.07
CA PHE A 52 -16.49 -22.28 20.71
C PHE A 52 -15.60 -21.02 20.58
N PRO A 53 -14.53 -21.03 19.76
CA PRO A 53 -13.52 -19.97 19.74
C PRO A 53 -13.92 -18.77 18.87
N ILE A 54 -15.15 -18.27 19.05
CA ILE A 54 -15.79 -17.29 18.17
C ILE A 54 -14.96 -16.01 17.96
N GLY A 55 -14.39 -15.46 19.03
CA GLY A 55 -13.64 -14.21 18.96
C GLY A 55 -12.39 -14.32 18.09
N ILE A 56 -11.68 -15.45 18.17
CA ILE A 56 -10.46 -15.69 17.39
C ILE A 56 -10.81 -15.91 15.91
N LEU A 57 -11.86 -16.68 15.63
CA LEU A 57 -12.35 -16.89 14.26
C LEU A 57 -12.79 -15.58 13.61
N ILE A 58 -13.56 -14.75 14.32
CA ILE A 58 -13.98 -13.43 13.81
C ILE A 58 -12.77 -12.52 13.61
N GLY A 59 -11.85 -12.45 14.58
CA GLY A 59 -10.69 -11.56 14.49
C GLY A 59 -9.76 -11.92 13.32
N THR A 60 -9.44 -13.20 13.17
CA THR A 60 -8.58 -13.68 12.06
C THR A 60 -9.26 -13.54 10.70
N ALA A 61 -10.58 -13.79 10.61
CA ALA A 61 -11.34 -13.53 9.40
C ALA A 61 -11.38 -12.03 9.04
N ALA A 62 -11.62 -11.16 10.02
CA ALA A 62 -11.64 -9.71 9.81
C ALA A 62 -10.28 -9.18 9.32
N LEU A 63 -9.17 -9.67 9.90
CA LEU A 63 -7.81 -9.32 9.44
C LEU A 63 -7.54 -9.80 8.00
N ALA A 64 -7.95 -11.02 7.67
CA ALA A 64 -7.81 -11.53 6.30
C ALA A 64 -8.61 -10.67 5.31
N VAL A 65 -9.84 -10.30 5.64
CA VAL A 65 -10.68 -9.41 4.81
C VAL A 65 -10.03 -8.03 4.68
N ALA A 66 -9.57 -7.43 5.77
CA ALA A 66 -8.89 -6.13 5.73
C ALA A 66 -7.65 -6.16 4.82
N ALA A 67 -6.81 -7.19 4.93
CA ALA A 67 -5.66 -7.37 4.06
C ALA A 67 -6.04 -7.55 2.58
N CYS A 68 -7.14 -8.25 2.29
CA CYS A 68 -7.69 -8.36 0.95
C CYS A 68 -8.19 -7.02 0.41
N VAL A 69 -8.93 -6.26 1.22
CA VAL A 69 -9.43 -4.92 0.85
C VAL A 69 -8.25 -3.99 0.54
N GLU A 70 -7.23 -3.97 1.39
CA GLU A 70 -6.02 -3.19 1.19
C GLU A 70 -5.39 -3.47 -0.18
N ARG A 71 -5.27 -4.76 -0.53
CA ARG A 71 -4.68 -5.21 -1.80
C ARG A 71 -5.47 -4.81 -3.04
N VAL A 72 -6.79 -4.64 -2.91
CA VAL A 72 -7.67 -4.26 -4.02
C VAL A 72 -7.83 -2.75 -4.11
N ARG A 73 -7.84 -2.05 -2.97
CA ARG A 73 -8.08 -0.61 -2.91
C ARG A 73 -6.85 0.24 -3.14
N TYR A 74 -5.65 -0.24 -2.78
CA TYR A 74 -4.42 0.49 -3.06
C TYR A 74 -4.18 0.55 -4.58
N LYS A 75 -4.46 1.72 -5.17
CA LYS A 75 -4.23 1.98 -6.59
C LYS A 75 -2.72 1.92 -6.88
N PRO A 76 -2.29 1.18 -7.92
CA PRO A 76 -0.89 1.20 -8.35
C PRO A 76 -0.49 2.62 -8.78
N LEU A 77 0.80 2.96 -8.60
CA LEU A 77 1.35 4.22 -9.09
C LEU A 77 1.12 4.32 -10.60
N LEU A 78 0.57 5.45 -11.05
CA LEU A 78 0.42 5.72 -12.47
C LEU A 78 1.80 6.02 -13.06
N THR A 79 2.09 5.36 -14.18
CA THR A 79 3.34 5.55 -14.92
C THR A 79 3.23 6.66 -15.96
N ALA A 80 2.02 7.09 -16.28
CA ALA A 80 1.72 8.16 -17.23
C ALA A 80 0.91 9.27 -16.56
N LEU A 81 0.94 10.46 -17.18
CA LEU A 81 0.13 11.59 -16.73
C LEU A 81 -1.35 11.20 -16.71
N PRO A 82 -2.09 11.54 -15.64
CA PRO A 82 -3.51 11.31 -15.59
C PRO A 82 -4.22 12.20 -16.62
N GLY A 83 -5.35 11.72 -17.15
CA GLY A 83 -6.08 12.36 -18.24
C GLY A 83 -6.67 13.75 -17.91
N PRO A 84 -7.58 14.29 -18.73
CA PRO A 84 -8.15 15.62 -18.50
C PRO A 84 -8.89 15.73 -17.15
N GLY A 85 -8.82 16.91 -16.53
CA GLY A 85 -9.45 17.22 -15.24
C GLY A 85 -8.61 16.89 -14.00
N TRP A 86 -7.37 16.45 -14.18
CA TRP A 86 -6.40 16.27 -13.11
C TRP A 86 -5.47 17.49 -13.02
N HIS A 87 -5.33 18.02 -11.80
CA HIS A 87 -4.50 19.18 -11.50
C HIS A 87 -3.29 18.75 -10.68
N ASP A 88 -2.11 19.19 -11.09
CA ASP A 88 -0.90 19.01 -10.30
C ASP A 88 -0.98 19.84 -9.02
N THR A 89 -0.79 19.21 -7.87
CA THR A 89 -0.83 19.91 -6.58
C THR A 89 0.52 20.55 -6.23
N GLY A 90 1.58 20.25 -6.99
CA GLY A 90 2.95 20.64 -6.66
C GLY A 90 3.59 19.81 -5.56
N GLU A 91 2.84 18.93 -4.90
CA GLU A 91 3.38 18.02 -3.88
C GLU A 91 4.24 16.94 -4.54
N ARG A 92 5.43 16.71 -3.97
CA ARG A 92 6.43 15.76 -4.43
C ARG A 92 6.99 14.97 -3.25
N PHE A 93 7.09 13.66 -3.39
CA PHE A 93 7.69 12.80 -2.36
C PHE A 93 8.42 11.63 -2.99
N THR A 94 9.34 11.06 -2.23
CA THR A 94 10.00 9.80 -2.59
C THR A 94 9.19 8.66 -2.01
N ASP A 95 8.67 7.77 -2.86
CA ASP A 95 7.99 6.57 -2.39
C ASP A 95 9.00 5.66 -1.68
N PRO A 96 8.85 5.38 -0.37
CA PRO A 96 9.80 4.53 0.35
C PRO A 96 9.78 3.08 -0.13
N ALA A 97 8.70 2.61 -0.76
CA ALA A 97 8.60 1.25 -1.25
C ALA A 97 9.39 1.05 -2.55
N THR A 98 9.35 2.05 -3.46
CA THR A 98 9.97 1.92 -4.79
C THR A 98 11.22 2.80 -4.98
N GLY A 99 11.44 3.78 -4.11
CA GLY A 99 12.51 4.77 -4.22
C GLY A 99 12.28 5.82 -5.32
N PHE A 100 11.16 5.79 -6.03
CA PHE A 100 10.88 6.75 -7.09
C PHE A 100 10.36 8.07 -6.55
N ALA A 101 10.69 9.16 -7.23
CA ALA A 101 10.02 10.44 -7.04
C ALA A 101 8.59 10.34 -7.58
N VAL A 102 7.62 10.85 -6.83
CA VAL A 102 6.20 10.77 -7.13
C VAL A 102 5.59 12.17 -7.03
N ALA A 103 4.76 12.52 -8.02
CA ALA A 103 3.91 13.69 -8.04
C ALA A 103 2.48 13.34 -7.62
N VAL A 104 1.85 14.26 -6.90
CA VAL A 104 0.42 14.15 -6.55
C VAL A 104 -0.40 14.99 -7.52
N TYR A 105 -1.44 14.36 -8.07
CA TYR A 105 -2.47 15.04 -8.85
C TYR A 105 -3.81 14.90 -8.15
N PHE A 106 -4.65 15.93 -8.26
CA PHE A 106 -5.99 15.98 -7.69
C PHE A 106 -7.03 16.23 -8.77
N ASN A 107 -8.13 15.48 -8.73
CA ASN A 107 -9.29 15.69 -9.57
C ASN A 107 -10.45 16.20 -8.73
N ALA A 108 -10.78 17.48 -8.86
CA ALA A 108 -11.83 18.13 -8.07
C ALA A 108 -13.24 17.59 -8.38
N ALA A 109 -13.51 17.21 -9.63
CA ALA A 109 -14.82 16.68 -10.04
C ALA A 109 -15.12 15.32 -9.40
N ARG A 110 -14.08 14.51 -9.16
CA ARG A 110 -14.21 13.17 -8.53
C ARG A 110 -13.80 13.15 -7.06
N MET A 111 -13.26 14.25 -6.54
CA MET A 111 -12.61 14.31 -5.22
C MET A 111 -11.56 13.20 -5.03
N GLU A 112 -10.82 12.87 -6.09
CA GLU A 112 -9.81 11.81 -6.08
C GLU A 112 -8.38 12.37 -6.12
N ARG A 113 -7.46 11.69 -5.44
CA ARG A 113 -6.00 11.91 -5.57
C ARG A 113 -5.37 10.74 -6.30
N CYS A 114 -4.39 11.02 -7.15
CA CYS A 114 -3.57 10.00 -7.77
C CYS A 114 -2.10 10.37 -7.71
N TYR A 115 -1.27 9.33 -7.81
CA TYR A 115 0.17 9.38 -7.60
C TYR A 115 0.85 8.96 -8.88
N VAL A 116 1.67 9.86 -9.44
CA VAL A 116 2.31 9.69 -10.75
C VAL A 116 3.81 9.62 -10.55
N ARG A 117 4.44 8.59 -11.09
CA ARG A 117 5.91 8.47 -11.05
C ARG A 117 6.56 9.58 -11.88
N LEU A 118 7.56 10.24 -11.33
CA LEU A 118 8.41 11.21 -12.01
C LEU A 118 9.73 10.54 -12.42
N GLY A 119 9.91 10.36 -13.72
CA GLY A 119 11.10 9.78 -14.32
C GLY A 119 10.86 9.59 -15.83
N PRO A 120 11.91 9.42 -16.64
CA PRO A 120 11.74 9.19 -18.07
C PRO A 120 10.83 7.96 -18.28
N PRO A 121 9.90 8.00 -19.25
CA PRO A 121 9.13 6.82 -19.62
C PRO A 121 10.13 5.71 -19.97
N ALA A 122 9.89 4.52 -19.41
CA ALA A 122 10.64 3.32 -19.79
C ALA A 122 10.40 3.00 -21.27
#